data_AF-M0E038-F1
#
_entry.id   AF-M0E038-F1
#
_cell.length_a   1.000
_cell.length_b   1.000
_cell.length_c   1.000
_cell.angle_alpha   90.00
_cell.angle_beta   90.00
_cell.angle_gamma   90.00
#
_symmetry.space_group_name_H-M   'P 1'
#
loop_
_entity.id
_entity.type
_entity.pdbx_description
1 polymer ?
#
loop_
_entity_poly.entity_id
_entity_poly.type
_entity_poly.pdbx_seq_one_letter_code
_entity_poly.pdbx_strand_id
1 'polypeptide(L)' 'MTLRTGSGTDTDTELYWGSGSPIWNNAGDTVILSNADGEHVLEVSYE' A
#
# COMPACT_ATOMS: atom_id res chain seq x y z
N MET A 1 -8.69 5.83 2.32
CA MET A 1 -7.25 5.62 2.55
C MET A 1 -6.67 5.00 1.28
N THR A 2 -5.57 5.55 0.78
CA THR A 2 -4.94 5.15 -0.48
C THR A 2 -3.46 4.89 -0.21
N LEU A 3 -2.94 3.74 -0.63
CA LEU A 3 -1.52 3.42 -0.55
C LEU A 3 -0.89 3.60 -1.93
N ARG A 4 0.26 4.30 -1.97
CA ARG A 4 1.03 4.53 -3.20
C ARG A 4 2.44 3.99 -3.03
N THR A 5 2.90 3.29 -4.06
CA THR A 5 4.26 2.75 -4.10
C THR A 5 5.32 3.84 -4.28
N GLY A 6 4.98 4.90 -5.02
CA GLY A 6 5.88 6.01 -5.31
C GLY A 6 6.20 6.89 -4.10
N SER A 7 6.92 7.97 -4.38
CA SER A 7 7.25 9.01 -3.41
C SER A 7 6.14 10.05 -3.26
N GLY A 8 6.03 10.61 -2.05
CA GLY A 8 5.07 11.64 -1.66
C GLY A 8 5.20 11.92 -0.16
N THR A 9 4.23 12.65 0.39
CA THR A 9 4.16 12.96 1.82
C THR A 9 2.92 12.30 2.40
N ASP A 10 3.10 11.58 3.50
CA ASP A 10 1.98 10.94 4.17
C ASP A 10 0.98 11.97 4.68
N THR A 11 -0.30 11.62 4.55
CA THR A 11 -1.44 12.37 5.09
C THR A 11 -2.38 11.39 5.78
N ASP A 12 -3.42 11.91 6.45
CA ASP A 12 -4.44 11.07 7.09
C ASP A 12 -5.14 10.09 6.12
N THR A 13 -5.04 10.32 4.79
CA THR A 13 -5.73 9.51 3.80
C THR A 13 -4.85 8.93 2.70
N GLU A 14 -3.58 9.34 2.61
CA GLU A 14 -2.62 8.85 1.61
C GLU A 14 -1.31 8.47 2.27
N LEU A 15 -0.81 7.28 1.95
CA LEU A 15 0.51 6.79 2.40
C LEU A 15 1.42 6.50 1.21
N TYR A 16 2.71 6.78 1.36
CA TYR A 16 3.72 6.65 0.30
C TYR A 16 4.92 5.81 0.74
N TRP A 17 5.28 4.79 -0.03
CA TRP A 17 6.46 3.96 0.26
C TRP A 17 7.80 4.56 -0.19
N GLY A 18 7.79 5.56 -1.06
CA GLY A 18 9.03 6.16 -1.56
C GLY A 18 9.81 5.29 -2.54
N SER A 19 9.18 4.27 -3.15
CA SER A 19 9.83 3.42 -4.14
C SER A 19 10.00 4.13 -5.48
N GLY A 20 11.20 4.03 -6.06
CA GLY A 20 11.48 4.51 -7.42
C GLY A 20 11.00 3.57 -8.53
N SER A 21 10.42 2.42 -8.18
CA SER A 21 9.88 1.44 -9.15
C SER A 21 8.60 0.81 -8.62
N PRO A 22 7.66 0.41 -9.49
CA PRO A 22 6.47 -0.33 -9.08
C PRO A 22 6.86 -1.59 -8.30
N ILE A 23 6.29 -1.76 -7.10
CA ILE A 23 6.51 -2.95 -6.28
C ILE A 23 5.48 -4.03 -6.63
N TRP A 24 4.24 -3.66 -6.98
CA TRP A 24 3.18 -4.61 -7.28
C TRP A 24 2.89 -4.64 -8.77
N ASN A 25 2.54 -5.81 -9.26
CA ASN A 25 1.93 -5.96 -10.58
C ASN A 25 0.44 -5.57 -10.50
N ASN A 26 -0.15 -5.28 -11.65
CA ASN A 26 -1.60 -5.05 -11.76
C ASN A 26 -2.38 -6.35 -12.00
N ALA A 27 -1.84 -7.51 -11.61
CA ALA A 27 -2.42 -8.82 -11.91
C ALA A 27 -1.95 -9.93 -10.95
N GLY A 28 -2.81 -10.32 -10.01
CA GLY A 28 -2.60 -11.45 -9.11
C GLY A 28 -1.96 -11.11 -7.76
N ASP A 29 -1.43 -9.90 -7.57
CA ASP A 29 -0.85 -9.50 -6.29
C ASP A 29 -1.91 -9.11 -5.25
N THR A 30 -1.64 -9.38 -3.97
CA THR A 30 -2.50 -9.00 -2.84
C THR A 30 -1.78 -8.05 -1.87
N VAL A 31 -2.42 -6.89 -1.71
CA VAL A 31 -2.39 -5.93 -0.61
C VAL A 31 -2.60 -6.49 0.77
N ILE A 32 -1.64 -6.50 1.71
CA ILE A 32 -1.96 -6.52 3.15
C ILE A 32 -1.34 -5.30 3.84
N LEU A 33 -2.17 -4.48 4.49
CA LEU A 33 -1.74 -3.39 5.36
C LEU A 33 -2.06 -3.75 6.81
N SER A 34 -1.06 -3.70 7.69
CA SER A 34 -1.24 -3.91 9.12
C SER A 34 -0.87 -2.66 9.92
N ASN A 35 -1.53 -2.45 11.06
CA ASN A 35 -1.15 -1.40 12.01
C ASN A 35 0.10 -1.80 12.80
N ALA A 36 0.59 -0.90 13.66
CA ALA A 36 1.79 -1.12 14.48
C ALA A 36 1.66 -2.30 15.46
N ASP A 37 0.43 -2.66 15.84
CA ASP A 37 0.11 -3.80 16.70
C ASP A 37 0.01 -5.12 15.92
N GLY A 38 0.12 -5.08 14.59
CA GLY A 38 0.08 -6.23 13.70
C GLY A 38 -1.32 -6.61 13.22
N GLU A 39 -2.36 -5.83 13.54
CA GLU A 39 -3.72 -6.10 13.08
C GLU A 39 -3.90 -5.71 11.62
N HIS A 40 -4.62 -6.54 10.85
CA HIS A 40 -4.92 -6.27 9.45
C HIS A 40 -5.93 -5.11 9.32
N VAL A 41 -5.48 -4.03 8.69
CA VAL A 41 -6.28 -2.83 8.39
C VAL A 41 -6.94 -2.93 7.03
N LEU A 42 -6.25 -3.51 6.04
CA LEU A 42 -6.74 -3.62 4.67
C LEU A 42 -6.17 -4.86 3.98
N GLU A 43 -7.01 -5.54 3.19
CA GLU A 43 -6.60 -6.56 2.25
C GLU A 43 -7.22 -6.28 0.86
N VAL A 44 -6.40 -6.20 -0.20
CA VAL A 44 -6.86 -5.90 -1.57
C VAL A 44 -6.12 -6.74 -2.59
N SER A 45 -6.83 -7.58 -3.34
CA SER A 45 -6.27 -8.35 -4.44
C SER A 45 -6.52 -7.67 -5.79
N TYR A 46 -5.51 -7.68 -6.65
CA TYR A 46 -5.67 -7.36 -8.08
C TYR A 46 -5.87 -8.66 -8.86
N GLU A 47 -6.88 -8.68 -9.74
CA GLU A 47 -7.15 -9.80 -10.67
C GLU A 47 -6.62 -9.48 -12.08
#